data_AF-A0AAD1XEX0-F1
#
_entry.id   AF-A0AAD1XEX0-F1
#
_cell.length_a   1.000
_cell.length_b   1.000
_cell.length_c   1.000
_cell.angle_alpha   90.00
_cell.angle_beta   90.00
_cell.angle_gamma   90.00
#
_symmetry.space_group_name_H-M   'P 1'
#
loop_
_entity.id
_entity.type
_entity.pdbx_description
1 polymer ?
#
loop_
_entity_poly.entity_id
_entity_poly.type
_entity_poly.pdbx_seq_one_letter_code
_entity_poly.pdbx_strand_id
1 'polypeptide(L)'
;MDYNRYGYGYCDGDDSLSAKFEGLYLGDSPYRPQTAATKTYAKKKTQKYVSYGKEEAKYKYHDGYQEDDSDESQIAEAVFNPETYSKDEGITSMVAIDCEMVGVNYTESGLARISIVNYDGHVLMDTYVKPEGKITNYRSWVSGVYPSDLKYAMGFKKARAQAIAILKGRDIIGHSLHNDFKALQWRPKKYNIKDISLIKEFRHPGTNQPRSLKKLTLEFLGKKIQSGSHDSVDDARAALGCYRVHQSQQSTRKKKYHYY
;
A
#
# COMPACT_ATOMS: atom_id res chain seq x y z
N MET A 1 16.71 28.25 -9.90
CA MET A 1 16.89 27.37 -11.08
C MET A 1 15.54 26.78 -11.40
N ASP A 2 14.98 27.27 -12.50
CA ASP A 2 13.60 27.08 -12.95
C ASP A 2 13.31 25.64 -13.38
N TYR A 3 12.18 25.11 -12.93
CA TYR A 3 11.53 23.96 -13.56
C TYR A 3 10.10 24.35 -13.91
N ASN A 4 9.97 25.08 -15.01
CA ASN A 4 8.68 25.37 -15.63
C ASN A 4 8.81 25.21 -17.15
N ARG A 5 8.71 23.96 -17.65
CA ARG A 5 8.49 23.70 -19.09
C ARG A 5 8.07 22.26 -19.35
N TYR A 6 6.83 21.89 -19.01
CA TYR A 6 6.04 20.91 -19.77
C TYR A 6 4.56 21.25 -19.56
N GLY A 7 4.01 22.00 -20.50
CA GLY A 7 2.60 22.36 -20.55
C GLY A 7 1.77 21.16 -20.95
N TYR A 8 1.01 20.64 -19.99
CA TYR A 8 -0.29 20.03 -20.25
C TYR A 8 -1.31 20.93 -19.59
N GLY A 9 -2.13 21.60 -20.40
CA GLY A 9 -3.26 22.38 -19.91
C GLY A 9 -4.24 21.45 -19.23
N TYR A 10 -4.41 21.61 -17.91
CA TYR A 10 -5.49 20.99 -17.17
C TYR A 10 -6.51 22.07 -16.85
N CYS A 11 -7.75 21.80 -17.26
CA CYS A 11 -8.91 22.60 -16.92
C CYS A 11 -9.13 22.49 -15.41
N ASP A 12 -9.07 23.63 -14.72
CA ASP A 12 -9.74 23.80 -13.43
C ASP A 12 -11.24 23.68 -13.70
N GLY A 13 -11.79 22.50 -13.43
CA GLY A 13 -13.15 22.12 -13.74
C GLY A 13 -13.90 21.64 -12.51
N ASP A 14 -14.54 22.60 -11.86
CA ASP A 14 -15.86 22.53 -11.22
C ASP A 14 -16.00 21.82 -9.84
N ASP A 15 -16.15 22.65 -8.82
CA ASP A 15 -16.51 22.33 -7.42
C ASP A 15 -18.03 22.11 -7.23
N SER A 16 -18.75 21.60 -8.23
CA SER A 16 -20.23 21.47 -8.21
C SER A 16 -20.78 20.04 -8.18
N LEU A 17 -19.99 19.03 -7.82
CA LEU A 17 -20.47 17.64 -7.62
C LEU A 17 -20.66 17.26 -6.14
N SER A 18 -20.96 18.22 -5.27
CA SER A 18 -21.34 17.98 -3.87
C SER A 18 -22.83 18.20 -3.64
N ALA A 19 -23.68 17.40 -4.29
CA ALA A 19 -25.06 17.14 -3.87
C ALA A 19 -25.64 16.05 -4.77
N LYS A 20 -26.38 15.11 -4.18
CA LYS A 20 -27.00 13.91 -4.79
C LYS A 20 -26.11 12.66 -4.81
N PHE A 21 -25.74 12.19 -3.63
CA PHE A 21 -25.50 10.76 -3.40
C PHE A 21 -26.13 10.35 -2.06
N GLU A 22 -27.41 10.71 -1.89
CA GLU A 22 -28.30 10.05 -0.94
C GLU A 22 -29.38 9.35 -1.76
N GLY A 23 -29.45 8.02 -1.64
CA GLY A 23 -30.48 7.20 -2.28
C GLY A 23 -30.10 6.66 -3.66
N LEU A 24 -29.33 5.57 -3.68
CA LEU A 24 -29.43 4.47 -4.66
C LEU A 24 -28.65 3.26 -4.08
N TYR A 25 -29.16 2.75 -2.96
CA TYR A 25 -29.04 1.33 -2.64
C TYR A 25 -30.10 0.62 -3.49
N LEU A 26 -29.65 -0.30 -4.34
CA LEU A 26 -30.32 -1.51 -4.84
C LEU A 26 -29.71 -1.86 -6.20
N GLY A 27 -28.95 -2.94 -6.22
CA GLY A 27 -28.30 -3.47 -7.41
C GLY A 27 -27.30 -4.53 -6.99
N ASP A 28 -27.82 -5.73 -6.77
CA ASP A 28 -27.08 -6.95 -6.41
C ASP A 28 -25.76 -7.05 -7.17
N SER A 29 -24.65 -6.92 -6.43
CA SER A 29 -23.32 -7.24 -6.94
C SER A 29 -23.21 -8.76 -7.02
N PRO A 30 -22.92 -9.36 -8.19
CA PRO A 30 -22.63 -10.79 -8.27
C PRO A 30 -21.20 -11.03 -7.76
N TYR A 31 -20.97 -10.82 -6.46
CA TYR A 31 -19.86 -11.47 -5.79
C TYR A 31 -20.22 -12.95 -5.66
N ARG A 32 -19.74 -13.75 -6.60
CA ARG A 32 -19.79 -15.20 -6.50
C ARG A 32 -18.66 -15.65 -5.57
N PRO A 33 -18.94 -16.16 -4.37
CA PRO A 33 -17.89 -16.68 -3.51
C PRO A 33 -17.22 -17.85 -4.23
N GLN A 34 -15.94 -17.70 -4.55
CA GLN A 34 -15.12 -18.85 -4.90
C GLN A 34 -14.92 -19.63 -3.61
N THR A 35 -15.51 -20.83 -3.58
CA THR A 35 -15.44 -21.79 -2.50
C THR A 35 -14.00 -21.98 -2.03
N ALA A 36 -13.77 -21.70 -0.75
CA ALA A 36 -12.52 -21.99 -0.06
C ALA A 36 -12.25 -23.50 -0.11
N ALA A 37 -11.25 -23.91 -0.89
CA ALA A 37 -10.57 -25.16 -0.63
C ALA A 37 -9.65 -24.93 0.58
N THR A 38 -10.15 -25.25 1.78
CA THR A 38 -9.34 -25.32 3.00
C THR A 38 -8.25 -26.38 2.81
N LYS A 39 -7.02 -25.94 2.50
CA LYS A 39 -5.83 -26.77 2.66
C LYS A 39 -5.44 -26.77 4.13
N THR A 40 -5.76 -27.87 4.81
CA THR A 40 -5.32 -28.17 6.16
C THR A 40 -3.79 -28.25 6.20
N TYR A 41 -3.12 -27.24 6.76
CA TYR A 41 -1.69 -27.31 7.07
C TYR A 41 -1.51 -28.00 8.42
N ALA A 42 -1.16 -29.29 8.37
CA ALA A 42 -0.74 -30.04 9.54
C ALA A 42 0.62 -29.53 10.05
N LYS A 43 0.71 -29.18 11.33
CA LYS A 43 1.98 -28.92 12.04
C LYS A 43 2.83 -30.20 12.03
N LYS A 44 3.96 -30.18 11.32
CA LYS A 44 5.09 -31.08 11.61
C LYS A 44 6.25 -30.27 12.16
N LYS A 45 6.53 -30.51 13.44
CA LYS A 45 7.68 -30.03 14.19
C LYS A 45 8.90 -30.80 13.68
N THR A 46 9.80 -30.17 12.94
CA THR A 46 11.15 -30.70 12.72
C THR A 46 12.17 -29.58 12.79
N GLN A 47 12.91 -29.64 13.88
CA GLN A 47 14.14 -28.91 14.17
C GLN A 47 15.24 -29.43 13.24
N LYS A 48 15.88 -28.53 12.47
CA LYS A 48 17.23 -28.73 11.91
C LYS A 48 17.83 -27.39 11.50
N TYR A 49 18.76 -26.92 12.34
CA TYR A 49 19.83 -26.01 11.95
C TYR A 49 20.74 -26.73 10.95
N VAL A 50 21.00 -26.15 9.76
CA VAL A 50 22.27 -26.31 9.02
C VAL A 50 22.53 -25.05 8.19
N SER A 51 23.82 -24.72 8.14
CA SER A 51 24.58 -23.53 7.75
C SER A 51 24.69 -23.21 6.24
N TYR A 52 25.48 -22.14 5.99
CA TYR A 52 26.11 -21.62 4.75
C TYR A 52 25.42 -20.37 4.18
N GLY A 53 26.11 -19.26 3.88
CA GLY A 53 27.53 -18.94 3.84
C GLY A 53 27.71 -17.42 3.67
N LYS A 54 28.92 -16.96 3.99
CA LYS A 54 29.34 -15.59 4.30
C LYS A 54 29.18 -14.58 3.16
N GLU A 55 28.62 -13.40 3.47
CA GLU A 55 29.24 -12.09 3.21
C GLU A 55 28.70 -11.08 4.24
N GLU A 56 29.60 -10.58 5.09
CA GLU A 56 29.29 -9.84 6.32
C GLU A 56 29.04 -8.35 6.04
N ALA A 57 27.86 -7.85 6.40
CA ALA A 57 27.69 -6.46 6.82
C ALA A 57 27.32 -6.46 8.30
N LYS A 58 28.33 -6.23 9.15
CA LYS A 58 28.23 -6.20 10.61
C LYS A 58 27.33 -5.05 11.07
N TYR A 59 26.07 -5.33 11.39
CA TYR A 59 25.30 -4.52 12.33
C TYR A 59 25.45 -5.15 13.71
N LYS A 60 26.14 -4.45 14.62
CA LYS A 60 26.35 -4.87 16.00
C LYS A 60 25.00 -4.86 16.72
N TYR A 61 24.48 -6.04 17.01
CA TYR A 61 23.50 -6.20 18.09
C TYR A 61 24.23 -5.95 19.40
N HIS A 62 23.88 -4.87 20.09
CA HIS A 62 24.28 -4.66 21.46
C HIS A 62 23.38 -5.53 22.34
N ASP A 63 24.00 -6.53 22.95
CA ASP A 63 23.43 -7.45 23.94
C ASP A 63 22.99 -6.66 25.19
N GLY A 64 21.75 -6.89 25.66
CA GLY A 64 21.33 -6.43 27.00
C GLY A 64 20.18 -5.42 27.12
N TYR A 65 19.17 -5.43 26.24
CA TYR A 65 17.85 -4.88 26.56
C TYR A 65 16.82 -5.99 26.47
N GLN A 66 15.99 -6.16 27.50
CA GLN A 66 14.80 -7.01 27.41
C GLN A 66 13.91 -6.43 26.30
N GLU A 67 13.59 -7.24 25.29
CA GLU A 67 12.75 -6.86 24.17
C GLU A 67 11.33 -6.57 24.67
N ASP A 68 10.91 -5.30 24.65
CA ASP A 68 9.50 -4.92 24.72
C ASP A 68 8.83 -5.32 23.39
N ASP A 69 8.56 -6.61 23.25
CA ASP A 69 8.08 -7.30 22.05
C ASP A 69 6.56 -7.08 21.77
N SER A 70 6.01 -5.92 22.14
CA SER A 70 4.55 -5.74 22.29
C SER A 70 3.85 -4.99 21.15
N ASP A 71 4.30 -3.82 20.72
CA ASP A 71 3.49 -2.97 19.83
C ASP A 71 3.65 -3.28 18.34
N GLU A 72 4.89 -3.48 17.85
CA GLU A 72 5.16 -3.66 16.42
C GLU A 72 4.62 -5.01 15.91
N SER A 73 4.77 -6.06 16.71
CA SER A 73 4.20 -7.39 16.46
C SER A 73 2.66 -7.35 16.45
N GLN A 74 2.04 -6.64 17.39
CA GLN A 74 0.59 -6.42 17.39
C GLN A 74 0.12 -5.64 16.17
N ILE A 75 0.86 -4.61 15.74
CA ILE A 75 0.54 -3.85 14.52
C ILE A 75 0.67 -4.74 13.29
N ALA A 76 1.73 -5.54 13.20
CA ALA A 76 1.94 -6.47 12.09
C ALA A 76 0.81 -7.49 12.02
N GLU A 77 0.38 -8.06 13.15
CA GLU A 77 -0.75 -8.97 13.20
C GLU A 77 -2.05 -8.24 12.79
N ALA A 78 -2.28 -7.05 13.32
CA ALA A 78 -3.47 -6.25 13.06
C ALA A 78 -3.65 -5.84 11.59
N VAL A 79 -2.59 -5.76 10.78
CA VAL A 79 -2.70 -5.40 9.35
C VAL A 79 -2.62 -6.60 8.41
N PHE A 80 -1.99 -7.71 8.82
CA PHE A 80 -1.82 -8.89 7.96
C PHE A 80 -2.71 -10.09 8.32
N ASN A 81 -3.35 -10.11 9.48
CA ASN A 81 -4.25 -11.19 9.88
C ASN A 81 -5.71 -10.72 9.87
N PRO A 82 -6.52 -11.14 8.87
CA PRO A 82 -7.93 -10.79 8.78
C PRO A 82 -8.77 -11.14 10.03
N GLU A 83 -8.37 -12.15 10.80
CA GLU A 83 -9.07 -12.54 12.05
C GLU A 83 -8.98 -11.47 13.14
N THR A 84 -8.05 -10.50 13.00
CA THR A 84 -7.88 -9.40 13.94
C THR A 84 -8.58 -8.12 13.52
N TYR A 85 -9.15 -8.08 12.32
CA TYR A 85 -9.80 -6.89 11.81
C TYR A 85 -11.09 -6.61 12.58
N SER A 86 -11.46 -5.32 12.67
CA SER A 86 -12.74 -4.96 13.25
C SER A 86 -13.90 -5.53 12.43
N LYS A 87 -15.10 -5.67 13.02
CA LYS A 87 -16.29 -6.08 12.26
C LYS A 87 -16.80 -5.00 11.30
N ASP A 88 -16.29 -3.78 11.43
CA ASP A 88 -16.63 -2.68 10.53
C ASP A 88 -15.67 -2.68 9.34
N GLU A 89 -16.15 -3.23 8.22
CA GLU A 89 -15.43 -3.26 6.95
C GLU A 89 -15.49 -1.92 6.20
N GLY A 90 -16.10 -0.90 6.81
CA GLY A 90 -16.36 0.40 6.23
C GLY A 90 -15.11 1.24 5.98
N ILE A 91 -15.33 2.35 5.26
CA ILE A 91 -14.28 3.29 4.92
C ILE A 91 -13.91 4.12 6.16
N THR A 92 -12.64 4.07 6.55
CA THR A 92 -12.07 4.84 7.66
C THR A 92 -11.58 6.22 7.24
N SER A 93 -11.18 7.07 8.20
CA SER A 93 -10.60 8.41 7.93
C SER A 93 -9.20 8.36 7.32
N MET A 94 -8.48 7.26 7.55
CA MET A 94 -7.18 6.94 6.95
C MET A 94 -7.34 5.70 6.07
N VAL A 95 -6.78 5.71 4.87
CA VAL A 95 -6.79 4.58 3.94
C VAL A 95 -5.40 4.40 3.36
N ALA A 96 -5.02 3.17 3.02
CA ALA A 96 -3.77 2.89 2.33
C ALA A 96 -4.01 2.43 0.90
N ILE A 97 -3.13 2.82 0.00
CA ILE A 97 -3.21 2.53 -1.43
C ILE A 97 -1.89 2.00 -1.95
N ASP A 98 -1.97 1.08 -2.90
CA ASP A 98 -0.87 0.72 -3.79
C ASP A 98 -1.41 0.38 -5.18
N CYS A 99 -0.62 0.70 -6.21
CA CYS A 99 -0.93 0.46 -7.61
C CYS A 99 0.14 -0.39 -8.27
N GLU A 100 -0.31 -1.38 -9.06
CA GLU A 100 0.56 -2.04 -10.02
C GLU A 100 0.49 -1.36 -11.38
N MET A 101 1.65 -1.15 -11.99
CA MET A 101 1.79 -0.51 -13.29
C MET A 101 2.44 -1.41 -14.33
N VAL A 102 1.91 -1.35 -15.54
CA VAL A 102 2.52 -1.94 -16.75
C VAL A 102 3.17 -0.85 -17.61
N GLY A 103 4.11 -1.24 -18.46
CA GLY A 103 4.66 -0.37 -19.50
C GLY A 103 3.63 -0.10 -20.59
N VAL A 104 3.35 1.18 -20.83
CA VAL A 104 2.52 1.67 -21.94
C VAL A 104 3.31 2.68 -22.76
N ASN A 105 2.97 2.83 -24.04
CA ASN A 105 3.56 3.85 -24.93
C ASN A 105 5.10 3.89 -24.85
N TYR A 106 5.73 2.71 -24.77
CA TYR A 106 7.17 2.47 -24.62
C TYR A 106 7.76 2.84 -23.25
N THR A 107 7.76 4.11 -22.86
CA THR A 107 8.48 4.59 -21.66
C THR A 107 7.58 4.92 -20.48
N GLU A 108 6.25 4.92 -20.67
CA GLU A 108 5.28 5.32 -19.67
C GLU A 108 4.84 4.14 -18.80
N SER A 109 4.27 4.46 -17.64
CA SER A 109 3.66 3.50 -16.71
C SER A 109 2.15 3.74 -16.70
N GLY A 110 1.38 2.72 -17.04
CA GLY A 110 -0.09 2.74 -17.02
C GLY A 110 -0.63 1.89 -15.87
N LEU A 111 -1.68 2.38 -15.21
CA LEU A 111 -2.35 1.69 -14.09
C LEU A 111 -2.96 0.37 -14.55
N ALA A 112 -2.60 -0.72 -13.89
CA ALA A 112 -3.03 -2.07 -14.25
C ALA A 112 -3.70 -2.86 -13.11
N ARG A 113 -3.38 -2.53 -11.85
CA ARG A 113 -4.14 -2.96 -10.67
C ARG A 113 -4.10 -1.85 -9.64
N ILE A 114 -5.17 -1.67 -8.89
CA ILE A 114 -5.23 -0.77 -7.75
C ILE A 114 -5.83 -1.49 -6.56
N SER A 115 -5.19 -1.34 -5.41
CA SER A 115 -5.70 -1.83 -4.14
C SER A 115 -5.80 -0.68 -3.14
N ILE A 116 -6.92 -0.60 -2.43
CA ILE A 116 -7.15 0.34 -1.35
C ILE A 116 -7.65 -0.44 -0.15
N VAL A 117 -7.01 -0.26 1.00
CA VAL A 117 -7.43 -0.83 2.28
C VAL A 117 -7.80 0.25 3.28
N ASN A 118 -8.72 -0.07 4.19
CA ASN A 118 -9.04 0.79 5.32
C ASN A 118 -7.94 0.70 6.40
N TYR A 119 -8.08 1.45 7.50
CA TYR A 119 -7.06 1.52 8.55
C TYR A 119 -6.88 0.21 9.35
N ASP A 120 -7.88 -0.66 9.32
CA ASP A 120 -7.82 -2.00 9.92
C ASP A 120 -7.23 -3.03 8.96
N GLY A 121 -7.11 -2.73 7.67
CA GLY A 121 -6.57 -3.63 6.65
C GLY A 121 -7.64 -4.33 5.78
N HIS A 122 -8.92 -4.00 5.97
CA HIS A 122 -10.01 -4.46 5.09
C HIS A 122 -9.84 -3.90 3.69
N VAL A 123 -10.10 -4.72 2.67
CA VAL A 123 -10.00 -4.31 1.27
C VAL A 123 -11.25 -3.52 0.88
N LEU A 124 -11.08 -2.23 0.59
CA LEU A 124 -12.13 -1.36 0.07
C LEU A 124 -12.23 -1.43 -1.46
N MET A 125 -11.09 -1.69 -2.11
CA MET A 125 -10.98 -1.88 -3.56
C MET A 125 -9.79 -2.78 -3.84
N ASP A 126 -9.97 -3.78 -4.69
CA ASP A 126 -8.88 -4.52 -5.36
C ASP A 126 -9.38 -4.80 -6.77
N THR A 127 -8.76 -4.19 -7.77
CA THR A 127 -9.30 -4.17 -9.12
C THR A 127 -8.21 -4.10 -10.16
N TYR A 128 -8.23 -5.05 -11.10
CA TYR A 128 -7.47 -4.93 -12.35
C TYR A 128 -8.09 -3.85 -13.24
N VAL A 129 -7.23 -2.99 -13.77
CA VAL A 129 -7.59 -1.82 -14.55
C VAL A 129 -7.02 -1.97 -15.96
N LYS A 130 -7.84 -1.69 -16.97
CA LYS A 130 -7.37 -1.58 -18.34
C LYS A 130 -6.60 -0.26 -18.47
N PRO A 131 -5.27 -0.29 -18.65
CA PRO A 131 -4.46 0.93 -18.72
C PRO A 131 -4.85 1.78 -19.93
N GLU A 132 -4.70 3.10 -19.82
CA GLU A 132 -4.75 3.99 -20.98
C GLU A 132 -3.43 3.88 -21.77
N GLY A 133 -3.52 3.73 -23.09
CA GLY A 133 -2.37 3.54 -23.97
C GLY A 133 -2.15 2.09 -24.41
N LYS A 134 -1.21 1.89 -25.32
CA LYS A 134 -0.85 0.55 -25.82
C LYS A 134 0.13 -0.09 -24.86
N ILE A 135 -0.24 -1.23 -24.26
CA ILE A 135 0.65 -2.01 -23.42
C ILE A 135 1.83 -2.51 -24.27
N THR A 136 3.04 -2.19 -23.85
CA THR A 136 4.30 -2.63 -24.48
C THR A 136 5.04 -3.65 -23.62
N ASN A 137 4.85 -3.64 -22.30
CA ASN A 137 5.49 -4.57 -21.39
C ASN A 137 4.66 -4.74 -20.11
N TYR A 138 4.24 -5.96 -19.78
CA TYR A 138 3.46 -6.22 -18.56
C TYR A 138 4.25 -6.09 -17.26
N ARG A 139 5.59 -6.18 -17.33
CA ARG A 139 6.45 -6.14 -16.14
C ARG A 139 6.08 -7.18 -15.09
N SER A 140 5.51 -8.31 -15.50
CA SER A 140 4.87 -9.29 -14.59
C SER A 140 5.79 -9.82 -13.49
N TRP A 141 7.11 -9.84 -13.73
CA TRP A 141 8.09 -10.23 -12.71
C TRP A 141 8.14 -9.26 -11.52
N VAL A 142 7.71 -8.01 -11.72
CA VAL A 142 7.51 -7.02 -10.65
C VAL A 142 6.01 -6.89 -10.36
N SER A 143 5.20 -6.53 -11.34
CA SER A 143 3.80 -6.11 -11.14
C SER A 143 2.84 -7.23 -10.75
N GLY A 144 3.20 -8.49 -10.99
CA GLY A 144 2.29 -9.62 -10.85
C GLY A 144 1.10 -9.60 -11.83
N VAL A 145 1.05 -8.65 -12.76
CA VAL A 145 -0.03 -8.52 -13.75
C VAL A 145 0.31 -9.31 -15.00
N TYR A 146 -0.61 -10.18 -15.42
CA TYR A 146 -0.52 -10.98 -16.63
C TYR A 146 -1.57 -10.55 -17.67
N PRO A 147 -1.37 -10.86 -18.96
CA PRO A 147 -2.35 -10.56 -20.01
C PRO A 147 -3.76 -11.11 -19.73
N SER A 148 -3.85 -12.26 -19.06
CA SER A 148 -5.12 -12.87 -18.65
C SER A 148 -5.93 -11.99 -17.72
N ASP A 149 -5.26 -11.28 -16.81
CA ASP A 149 -5.89 -10.46 -15.78
C ASP A 149 -6.56 -9.23 -16.39
N LEU A 150 -6.00 -8.75 -17.52
CA LEU A 150 -6.50 -7.57 -18.21
C LEU A 150 -7.61 -7.86 -19.24
N LYS A 151 -7.95 -9.14 -19.47
CA LYS A 151 -8.98 -9.53 -20.45
C LYS A 151 -10.35 -8.94 -20.15
N TYR A 152 -10.71 -8.88 -18.87
CA TYR A 152 -11.99 -8.35 -18.38
C TYR A 152 -11.79 -7.22 -17.35
N ALA A 153 -10.62 -6.59 -17.36
CA ALA A 153 -10.29 -5.52 -16.43
C ALA A 153 -11.22 -4.31 -16.58
N MET A 154 -11.42 -3.60 -15.47
CA MET A 154 -12.27 -2.42 -15.45
C MET A 154 -11.64 -1.29 -16.27
N GLY A 155 -12.45 -0.57 -17.06
CA GLY A 155 -11.96 0.60 -17.80
C GLY A 155 -11.39 1.67 -16.86
N PHE A 156 -10.25 2.24 -17.23
CA PHE A 156 -9.52 3.23 -16.43
C PHE A 156 -10.38 4.31 -15.80
N LYS A 157 -11.23 5.00 -16.58
CA LYS A 157 -12.07 6.10 -16.09
C LYS A 157 -13.00 5.67 -14.95
N LYS A 158 -13.57 4.45 -15.03
CA LYS A 158 -14.47 3.91 -13.99
C LYS A 158 -13.68 3.54 -12.74
N ALA A 159 -12.57 2.83 -12.88
CA ALA A 159 -11.70 2.45 -11.77
C ALA A 159 -11.16 3.69 -11.04
N ARG A 160 -10.68 4.68 -11.79
CA ARG A 160 -10.21 5.96 -11.27
C ARG A 160 -11.31 6.70 -10.49
N ALA A 161 -12.53 6.78 -11.03
CA ALA A 161 -13.63 7.44 -10.34
C ALA A 161 -13.97 6.75 -9.00
N GLN A 162 -14.02 5.42 -8.99
CA GLN A 162 -14.25 4.64 -7.76
C GLN A 162 -13.12 4.83 -6.73
N ALA A 163 -11.87 4.74 -7.17
CA ALA A 163 -10.72 4.97 -6.32
C ALA A 163 -10.73 6.38 -5.70
N ILE A 164 -10.95 7.43 -6.51
CA ILE A 164 -11.00 8.80 -6.01
C ILE A 164 -12.17 9.01 -5.05
N ALA A 165 -13.33 8.38 -5.27
CA ALA A 165 -14.45 8.46 -4.35
C ALA A 165 -14.11 7.90 -2.95
N ILE A 166 -13.32 6.83 -2.91
CA ILE A 166 -12.80 6.27 -1.65
C ILE A 166 -11.75 7.22 -1.04
N LEU A 167 -10.78 7.68 -1.81
CA LEU A 167 -9.62 8.44 -1.31
C LEU A 167 -9.92 9.90 -0.93
N LYS A 168 -10.89 10.55 -1.59
CA LYS A 168 -11.15 11.99 -1.41
C LYS A 168 -11.60 12.29 0.02
N GLY A 169 -11.00 13.31 0.62
CA GLY A 169 -11.32 13.76 1.98
C GLY A 169 -10.65 12.96 3.10
N ARG A 170 -9.74 12.04 2.78
CA ARG A 170 -9.08 11.15 3.75
C ARG A 170 -7.58 11.31 3.75
N ASP A 171 -6.95 10.85 4.82
CA ASP A 171 -5.50 10.68 4.86
C ASP A 171 -5.12 9.40 4.09
N ILE A 172 -4.19 9.54 3.13
CA ILE A 172 -3.81 8.53 2.16
C ILE A 172 -2.40 8.06 2.48
N ILE A 173 -2.28 6.81 2.90
CA ILE A 173 -1.03 6.16 3.28
C ILE A 173 -0.53 5.33 2.10
N GLY A 174 0.78 5.29 1.92
CA GLY A 174 1.41 4.46 0.89
C GLY A 174 2.91 4.69 0.85
N HIS A 175 3.59 4.03 -0.09
CA HIS A 175 5.04 4.14 -0.27
C HIS A 175 5.36 4.68 -1.67
N SER A 176 6.02 5.84 -1.74
CA SER A 176 6.35 6.49 -3.02
C SER A 176 5.11 6.87 -3.84
N LEU A 177 4.09 7.40 -3.15
CA LEU A 177 2.73 7.69 -3.66
C LEU A 177 2.66 8.58 -4.91
N HIS A 178 3.74 9.30 -5.22
CA HIS A 178 3.84 10.05 -6.47
C HIS A 178 3.69 9.17 -7.72
N ASN A 179 4.09 7.90 -7.64
CA ASN A 179 3.93 6.94 -8.73
C ASN A 179 2.45 6.55 -8.91
N ASP A 180 1.77 6.21 -7.83
CA ASP A 180 0.35 5.85 -7.79
C ASP A 180 -0.52 7.01 -8.29
N PHE A 181 -0.28 8.21 -7.77
CA PHE A 181 -1.04 9.41 -8.16
C PHE A 181 -0.79 9.80 -9.61
N LYS A 182 0.42 9.58 -10.14
CA LYS A 182 0.70 9.74 -11.56
C LYS A 182 -0.07 8.71 -12.40
N ALA A 183 -0.07 7.45 -11.99
CA ALA A 183 -0.80 6.37 -12.67
C ALA A 183 -2.33 6.60 -12.64
N LEU A 184 -2.86 7.10 -11.52
CA LEU A 184 -4.26 7.49 -11.36
C LEU A 184 -4.62 8.81 -12.06
N GLN A 185 -3.65 9.55 -12.58
CA GLN A 185 -3.85 10.90 -13.11
C GLN A 185 -4.64 11.78 -12.12
N TRP A 186 -4.20 11.78 -10.86
CA TRP A 186 -4.88 12.47 -9.77
C TRP A 186 -3.88 13.24 -8.89
N ARG A 187 -4.29 14.39 -8.36
CA ARG A 187 -3.48 15.23 -7.49
C ARG A 187 -4.23 15.51 -6.19
N PRO A 188 -4.03 14.69 -5.14
CA PRO A 188 -4.62 14.98 -3.84
C PRO A 188 -4.01 16.23 -3.19
N LYS A 189 -4.73 16.80 -2.24
CA LYS A 189 -4.21 17.90 -1.40
C LYS A 189 -3.05 17.39 -0.56
N LYS A 190 -1.96 18.15 -0.48
CA LYS A 190 -0.69 17.70 0.12
C LYS A 190 -0.82 17.25 1.59
N TYR A 191 -1.69 17.90 2.38
CA TYR A 191 -1.84 17.58 3.81
C TYR A 191 -2.50 16.21 4.06
N ASN A 192 -3.22 15.68 3.07
CA ASN A 192 -3.81 14.34 3.10
C ASN A 192 -2.80 13.23 2.78
N ILE A 193 -1.56 13.54 2.37
CA ILE A 193 -0.61 12.52 1.91
C ILE A 193 0.29 12.07 3.06
N LYS A 194 0.24 10.79 3.40
CA LYS A 194 1.08 10.12 4.41
C LYS A 194 2.03 9.11 3.74
N ASP A 195 2.92 9.63 2.90
CA ASP A 195 3.89 8.81 2.17
C ASP A 195 5.02 8.37 3.12
N ILE A 196 5.07 7.08 3.44
CA ILE A 196 6.05 6.54 4.38
C ILE A 196 7.48 6.63 3.83
N SER A 197 7.64 6.74 2.51
CA SER A 197 8.95 6.94 1.90
C SER A 197 9.53 8.31 2.26
N LEU A 198 8.70 9.30 2.66
CA LEU A 198 9.11 10.65 3.04
C LEU A 198 9.45 10.79 4.54
N ILE A 199 9.13 9.79 5.36
CA ILE A 199 9.38 9.80 6.80
C ILE A 199 10.88 9.69 7.07
N LYS A 200 11.44 10.62 7.86
CA LYS A 200 12.89 10.73 8.09
C LYS A 200 13.48 9.47 8.72
N GLU A 201 12.76 8.87 9.67
CA GLU A 201 13.15 7.66 10.38
C GLU A 201 13.20 6.42 9.46
N PHE A 202 12.44 6.45 8.35
CA PHE A 202 12.38 5.36 7.37
C PHE A 202 13.32 5.55 6.19
N ARG A 203 14.16 6.59 6.21
CA ARG A 203 15.16 6.86 5.17
C ARG A 203 16.54 6.39 5.59
N HIS A 204 17.40 6.17 4.60
CA HIS A 204 18.80 5.85 4.86
C HIS A 204 19.47 6.96 5.67
N PRO A 205 20.12 6.64 6.82
CA PRO A 205 20.85 7.62 7.60
C PRO A 205 21.93 8.31 6.74
N GLY A 206 22.07 9.63 6.89
CA GLY A 206 23.10 10.42 6.20
C GLY A 206 22.79 10.77 4.73
N THR A 207 22.15 9.89 3.96
CA THR A 207 21.84 10.15 2.54
C THR A 207 20.42 10.65 2.31
N ASN A 208 19.53 10.44 3.29
CA ASN A 208 18.10 10.75 3.21
C ASN A 208 17.41 10.09 2.00
N GLN A 209 17.97 9.00 1.46
CA GLN A 209 17.37 8.25 0.35
C GLN A 209 16.23 7.35 0.87
N PRO A 210 15.12 7.21 0.13
CA PRO A 210 14.06 6.29 0.49
C PRO A 210 14.57 4.85 0.60
N ARG A 211 14.15 4.13 1.64
CA ARG A 211 14.32 2.68 1.75
C ARG A 211 13.17 1.97 1.04
N SER A 212 13.40 0.78 0.51
CA SER A 212 12.32 -0.01 -0.11
C SER A 212 11.29 -0.47 0.91
N LEU A 213 10.03 -0.58 0.50
CA LEU A 213 8.94 -1.09 1.33
C LEU A 213 9.28 -2.47 1.91
N LYS A 214 9.84 -3.38 1.09
CA LYS A 214 10.35 -4.69 1.54
C LYS A 214 11.32 -4.61 2.72
N LYS A 215 12.26 -3.66 2.70
CA LYS A 215 13.24 -3.49 3.79
C LYS A 215 12.57 -2.92 5.04
N LEU A 216 11.67 -1.95 4.88
CA LEU A 216 10.94 -1.35 6.00
C LEU A 216 10.02 -2.37 6.68
N THR A 217 9.28 -3.14 5.88
CA THR A 217 8.35 -4.16 6.36
C THR A 217 9.08 -5.26 7.12
N LEU A 218 10.24 -5.69 6.63
CA LEU A 218 11.05 -6.68 7.33
C LEU A 218 11.57 -6.13 8.67
N GLU A 219 12.04 -4.88 8.70
CA GLU A 219 12.62 -4.27 9.90
C GLU A 219 11.57 -3.95 10.97
N PHE A 220 10.48 -3.29 10.60
CA PHE A 220 9.50 -2.73 11.55
C PHE A 220 8.30 -3.64 11.81
N LEU A 221 8.06 -4.65 10.97
CA LEU A 221 6.91 -5.54 11.12
C LEU A 221 7.32 -7.02 11.17
N GLY A 222 8.61 -7.34 10.95
CA GLY A 222 9.08 -8.73 10.90
C GLY A 222 8.48 -9.55 9.75
N LYS A 223 7.80 -8.94 8.78
CA LYS A 223 7.12 -9.64 7.67
C LYS A 223 7.95 -9.54 6.39
N LYS A 224 8.03 -10.66 5.67
CA LYS A 224 8.65 -10.72 4.34
C LYS A 224 7.57 -10.61 3.27
N ILE A 225 7.57 -9.49 2.55
CA ILE A 225 6.74 -9.24 1.37
C ILE A 225 7.59 -9.27 0.10
N GLN A 226 6.94 -9.26 -1.07
CA GLN A 226 7.62 -9.21 -2.38
C GLN A 226 8.68 -10.31 -2.52
N SER A 227 8.29 -11.55 -2.16
CA SER A 227 9.14 -12.75 -2.30
C SER A 227 9.13 -13.29 -3.73
N GLY A 228 8.15 -12.89 -4.54
CA GLY A 228 8.06 -13.11 -5.98
C GLY A 228 7.74 -11.78 -6.66
N SER A 229 6.66 -11.76 -7.45
CA SER A 229 6.05 -10.49 -7.86
C SER A 229 5.45 -9.75 -6.66
N HIS A 230 5.10 -8.49 -6.89
CA HIS A 230 4.37 -7.66 -5.95
C HIS A 230 2.89 -8.07 -5.92
N ASP A 231 2.25 -7.74 -4.80
CA ASP A 231 0.80 -7.78 -4.64
C ASP A 231 0.37 -6.48 -3.98
N SER A 232 -0.36 -5.65 -4.73
CA SER A 232 -0.81 -4.34 -4.25
C SER A 232 -1.64 -4.37 -2.96
N VAL A 233 -2.32 -5.47 -2.60
CA VAL A 233 -3.05 -5.52 -1.32
C VAL A 233 -2.06 -5.68 -0.18
N ASP A 234 -1.12 -6.61 -0.31
CA ASP A 234 -0.06 -6.82 0.68
C ASP A 234 0.83 -5.57 0.82
N ASP A 235 1.16 -4.90 -0.29
CA ASP A 235 1.98 -3.68 -0.29
C ASP A 235 1.23 -2.49 0.36
N ALA A 236 -0.07 -2.32 0.10
CA ALA A 236 -0.89 -1.32 0.79
C ALA A 236 -0.96 -1.57 2.31
N ARG A 237 -1.15 -2.84 2.73
CA ARG A 237 -1.14 -3.24 4.15
C ARG A 237 0.22 -3.06 4.80
N ALA A 238 1.31 -3.37 4.08
CA ALA A 238 2.65 -3.16 4.56
C ALA A 238 2.95 -1.67 4.80
N ALA A 239 2.53 -0.80 3.88
CA ALA A 239 2.68 0.63 4.03
C ALA A 239 1.86 1.17 5.22
N LEU A 240 0.62 0.69 5.38
CA LEU A 240 -0.24 0.97 6.53
C LEU A 240 0.42 0.54 7.85
N GLY A 241 0.93 -0.68 7.94
CA GLY A 241 1.62 -1.19 9.13
C GLY A 241 2.83 -0.33 9.50
N CYS A 242 3.70 -0.04 8.53
CA CYS A 242 4.85 0.84 8.74
C CYS A 242 4.41 2.23 9.25
N TYR A 243 3.34 2.79 8.68
CA TYR A 243 2.80 4.07 9.13
C TYR A 243 2.25 4.00 10.56
N ARG A 244 1.54 2.92 10.93
CA ARG A 244 1.02 2.70 12.29
C ARG A 244 2.16 2.59 13.31
N VAL A 245 3.26 1.93 12.96
CA VAL A 245 4.49 1.90 13.78
C VAL A 245 5.02 3.32 14.00
N HIS A 246 5.14 4.12 12.94
CA HIS A 246 5.54 5.52 13.06
C HIS A 246 4.59 6.32 13.99
N GLN A 247 3.28 6.17 13.85
CA GLN A 247 2.30 6.85 14.71
C GLN A 247 2.42 6.45 16.18
N SER A 248 2.65 5.16 16.47
CA SER A 248 2.88 4.67 17.84
C SER A 248 4.13 5.32 18.43
N GLN A 249 5.26 5.28 17.70
CA GLN A 249 6.52 5.87 18.14
C GLN A 249 6.41 7.39 18.40
N GLN A 250 5.68 8.12 17.54
CA GLN A 250 5.45 9.56 17.74
C GLN A 250 4.59 9.86 18.97
N SER A 251 3.58 9.02 19.23
CA SER A 251 2.70 9.17 20.39
C SER A 251 3.45 8.94 21.70
N THR A 252 4.31 7.93 21.74
CA THR A 252 5.18 7.63 22.89
C THR A 252 6.18 8.75 23.16
N ARG A 253 6.79 9.33 22.12
CA ARG A 253 7.70 10.49 22.26
C ARG A 253 6.99 11.70 22.86
N LYS A 254 5.81 12.06 22.36
CA LYS A 254 5.03 13.21 22.88
C LYS A 254 4.65 13.05 24.35
N LYS A 255 4.23 11.85 24.77
CA LYS A 255 3.95 11.56 26.18
C LYS A 255 5.18 11.82 27.05
N LYS A 256 6.36 11.36 26.63
CA LYS A 256 7.61 11.58 27.38
C LYS A 256 7.92 13.07 27.62
N TYR A 257 7.66 13.94 26.65
CA TYR A 257 7.88 15.39 26.80
C TYR A 257 6.81 16.12 27.61
N HIS A 258 5.65 15.50 27.90
CA HIS A 258 4.58 16.13 28.70
C HIS A 258 4.73 15.87 30.20
N TYR A 259 5.64 14.96 30.60
CA TYR A 259 5.95 14.64 32.00
C TYR A 259 7.22 15.36 32.54
N TYR A 260 7.80 16.27 31.76
CA TYR A 260 8.94 17.11 32.18
C TYR A 260 8.57 18.59 32.12
#